data_AF-A0A151JB68-F1
#
_entry.id   AF-A0A151JB68-F1
#
_cell.length_a   1.000
_cell.length_b   1.000
_cell.length_c   1.000
_cell.angle_alpha   90.00
_cell.angle_beta   90.00
_cell.angle_gamma   90.00
#
_symmetry.space_group_name_H-M   'P 1'
#
loop_
_entity.id
_entity.type
_entity.pdbx_description
1 polymer ?
#
loop_
_entity_poly.entity_id
_entity_poly.type
_entity_poly.pdbx_seq_one_letter_code
_entity_poly.pdbx_strand_id
1 'polypeptide(L)'
;MPIFTDNDLIPDILLKTICCSCETGCNSKKCGCRKHELKCTSLCSNCHGSEKCSNVDKQPYEELSDSEEIIEDGPIQRTTNDDNDDDGLEDLNSTTDQSGMDSDDEEQPTKKMKFTD
;
A
#
# COMPACT_ATOMS: atom_id res chain seq x y z
N MET A 1 -14.63 32.94 6.24
CA MET A 1 -15.38 31.79 6.75
C MET A 1 -15.04 30.57 5.89
N PRO A 2 -14.88 29.37 6.48
CA PRO A 2 -14.70 28.15 5.69
C PRO A 2 -15.94 27.88 4.82
N ILE A 3 -15.71 27.23 3.68
CA ILE A 3 -16.77 26.80 2.76
C ILE A 3 -17.06 25.33 3.05
N PHE A 4 -18.33 25.01 3.28
CA PHE A 4 -18.81 23.66 3.52
C PHE A 4 -19.47 23.10 2.27
N THR A 5 -19.53 21.77 2.17
CA THR A 5 -20.14 21.05 1.06
C THR A 5 -21.01 19.93 1.61
N ASP A 6 -22.19 19.75 1.01
CA ASP A 6 -23.08 18.63 1.27
C ASP A 6 -22.86 17.47 0.26
N ASN A 7 -21.97 17.66 -0.72
CA ASN A 7 -21.62 16.60 -1.67
C ASN A 7 -20.92 15.44 -0.96
N ASP A 8 -21.30 14.22 -1.34
CA ASP A 8 -20.62 13.02 -0.89
C ASP A 8 -19.14 13.03 -1.30
N LEU A 9 -18.30 12.52 -0.41
CA LEU A 9 -16.85 12.43 -0.64
C LEU A 9 -16.50 11.42 -1.73
N ILE A 10 -17.36 10.42 -1.95
CA ILE A 10 -17.14 9.31 -2.88
C ILE A 10 -18.38 9.12 -3.74
N PRO A 11 -18.26 9.16 -5.09
CA PRO A 11 -19.36 8.83 -5.98
C PRO A 11 -19.96 7.44 -5.73
N ASP A 12 -21.29 7.40 -5.64
CA ASP A 12 -22.11 6.18 -5.46
C ASP A 12 -21.71 5.00 -6.36
N ILE A 13 -21.39 5.30 -7.62
CA ILE A 13 -21.08 4.26 -8.60
C ILE A 13 -19.79 3.51 -8.25
N LEU A 14 -18.81 4.21 -7.66
CA LEU A 14 -17.55 3.62 -7.22
C LEU A 14 -17.81 2.73 -6.01
N LEU A 15 -18.59 3.20 -5.03
CA LEU A 15 -18.98 2.40 -3.87
C LEU A 15 -19.71 1.12 -4.29
N LYS A 16 -20.70 1.21 -5.19
CA LYS A 16 -21.46 0.05 -5.69
C LYS A 16 -20.60 -0.94 -6.50
N THR A 17 -19.54 -0.46 -7.13
CA THR A 17 -18.63 -1.30 -7.93
C THR A 17 -17.63 -2.04 -7.05
N ILE A 18 -17.11 -1.36 -6.02
CA ILE A 18 -16.00 -1.86 -5.20
C ILE A 18 -16.52 -2.58 -3.95
N CYS A 19 -17.46 -2.00 -3.21
CA CYS A 19 -17.93 -2.53 -1.93
C CYS A 19 -18.77 -3.78 -2.16
N CYS A 20 -18.45 -4.86 -1.44
CA CYS A 20 -19.19 -6.10 -1.56
C CYS A 20 -20.43 -6.12 -0.64
N SER A 21 -21.44 -6.87 -1.04
CA SER A 21 -22.63 -7.22 -0.24
C SER A 21 -22.56 -8.64 0.32
N CYS A 22 -21.36 -9.24 0.36
CA CYS A 22 -21.16 -10.60 0.87
C CYS A 22 -21.67 -10.73 2.31
N GLU A 23 -22.43 -11.79 2.60
CA GLU A 23 -22.88 -12.07 3.97
C GLU A 23 -21.75 -12.71 4.80
N THR A 24 -20.92 -13.55 4.19
CA THR A 24 -19.81 -14.24 4.85
C THR A 24 -18.66 -14.54 3.88
N GLY A 25 -17.53 -14.99 4.41
CA GLY A 25 -16.47 -15.63 3.64
C GLY A 25 -15.47 -14.66 3.05
N CYS A 26 -15.87 -13.72 2.19
CA CYS A 26 -15.01 -12.76 1.48
C CYS A 26 -13.63 -13.28 0.99
N ASN A 27 -13.52 -14.58 0.72
CA ASN A 27 -12.26 -15.28 0.46
C ASN A 27 -12.01 -15.52 -1.03
N SER A 28 -12.93 -15.11 -1.91
CA SER A 28 -12.86 -15.31 -3.35
C SER A 28 -13.09 -14.01 -4.11
N LYS A 29 -12.83 -14.01 -5.42
CA LYS A 29 -13.11 -12.88 -6.32
C LYS A 29 -14.61 -12.59 -6.53
N LYS A 30 -15.50 -13.33 -5.84
CA LYS A 30 -16.93 -12.97 -5.74
C LYS A 30 -17.15 -11.76 -4.83
N CYS A 31 -16.22 -11.51 -3.89
CA CYS A 31 -16.19 -10.28 -3.12
C CYS A 31 -15.66 -9.14 -4.01
N GLY A 32 -16.46 -8.08 -4.20
CA GLY A 32 -16.08 -6.89 -4.96
C GLY A 32 -14.75 -6.29 -4.47
N CYS A 33 -14.57 -6.14 -3.16
CA CYS A 33 -13.35 -5.59 -2.60
C CYS A 33 -12.14 -6.43 -3.01
N ARG A 34 -12.22 -7.75 -2.81
CA ARG A 34 -11.14 -8.68 -3.15
C ARG A 34 -10.87 -8.76 -4.65
N LYS A 35 -11.91 -8.63 -5.48
CA LYS A 35 -11.80 -8.58 -6.95
C LYS A 35 -10.98 -7.37 -7.40
N HIS A 36 -11.09 -6.25 -6.68
CA HIS A 36 -10.33 -5.03 -6.88
C HIS A 36 -9.11 -4.93 -5.95
N GLU A 37 -8.68 -6.03 -5.34
CA GLU A 37 -7.49 -6.12 -4.49
C GLU A 37 -7.52 -5.25 -3.22
N LEU A 38 -8.72 -4.86 -2.80
CA LEU A 38 -8.98 -4.06 -1.60
C LEU A 38 -9.48 -4.92 -0.43
N LYS A 39 -9.23 -4.45 0.79
CA LYS A 39 -9.82 -5.00 2.01
C LYS A 39 -11.26 -4.54 2.16
N CYS A 40 -12.08 -5.40 2.76
CA CYS A 40 -13.42 -5.01 3.18
C CYS A 40 -13.31 -3.99 4.33
N THR A 41 -13.98 -2.86 4.16
CA THR A 41 -14.05 -1.78 5.15
C THR A 41 -15.48 -1.64 5.68
N SER A 42 -15.74 -0.63 6.49
CA SER A 42 -17.07 -0.26 6.99
C SER A 42 -18.08 0.13 5.91
N LEU A 43 -17.61 0.35 4.68
CA LEU A 43 -18.45 0.66 3.53
C LEU A 43 -19.13 -0.58 2.94
N CYS A 44 -18.68 -1.80 3.29
CA CYS A 44 -19.35 -3.03 2.86
C CYS A 44 -20.66 -3.22 3.62
N SER A 45 -21.74 -3.51 2.92
CA SER A 45 -23.09 -3.53 3.50
C SER A 45 -23.28 -4.59 4.60
N ASN A 46 -22.68 -5.78 4.43
CA ASN A 46 -23.01 -6.96 5.25
C ASN A 46 -21.80 -7.60 5.94
N CYS A 47 -20.63 -7.64 5.29
CA CYS A 47 -19.49 -8.40 5.83
C CYS A 47 -18.64 -7.60 6.84
N HIS A 48 -18.77 -6.27 6.90
CA HIS A 48 -17.92 -5.45 7.74
C HIS A 48 -18.03 -5.82 9.23
N GLY A 49 -16.89 -5.84 9.94
CA GLY A 49 -16.87 -6.10 11.39
C GLY A 49 -17.33 -7.50 11.81
N SER A 50 -17.77 -8.33 10.86
CA SER A 50 -18.13 -9.71 11.12
C SER A 50 -16.87 -10.55 11.27
N GLU A 51 -16.85 -11.39 12.29
CA GLU A 51 -15.91 -12.52 12.42
C GLU A 51 -15.93 -13.46 11.21
N LYS A 52 -16.96 -13.37 10.36
CA LYS A 52 -17.12 -14.18 9.15
C LYS A 52 -16.45 -13.60 7.92
N CYS A 53 -15.94 -12.37 7.97
CA CYS A 53 -15.26 -11.73 6.84
C CYS A 53 -13.76 -12.00 6.88
N SER A 54 -13.25 -12.81 5.96
CA SER A 54 -11.82 -13.11 5.91
C SER A 54 -10.98 -12.01 5.22
N ASN A 55 -11.59 -10.93 4.73
CA ASN A 55 -10.94 -9.90 3.93
C ASN A 55 -10.86 -8.55 4.65
N VAL A 56 -10.90 -8.54 5.97
CA VAL A 56 -10.66 -7.34 6.78
C VAL A 56 -9.16 -7.08 6.92
N ASP A 57 -8.80 -5.83 7.22
CA ASP A 57 -7.45 -5.53 7.68
C ASP A 57 -7.25 -6.08 9.09
N LYS A 58 -6.05 -6.60 9.35
CA LYS A 58 -5.67 -7.20 10.65
C LYS A 58 -4.80 -6.28 11.47
N GLN A 59 -4.23 -5.24 10.87
CA GLN A 59 -3.40 -4.29 11.58
C GLN A 59 -4.25 -3.05 11.89
N PRO A 60 -4.38 -2.66 13.17
CA PRO A 60 -4.89 -1.33 13.48
C PRO A 60 -3.91 -0.29 12.91
N TYR A 61 -4.42 0.88 12.56
CA TYR A 61 -3.55 2.02 12.30
C TYR A 61 -2.78 2.32 13.58
N GLU A 62 -1.46 2.25 13.53
CA GLU A 62 -0.59 2.75 14.59
C GLU A 62 -0.85 4.27 14.67
N GLU A 63 -1.42 4.74 15.79
CA GLU A 63 -1.51 6.17 16.05
C GLU A 63 -0.08 6.67 16.28
N LEU A 64 0.52 7.26 15.24
CA LEU A 64 1.78 7.98 15.36
C LEU A 64 1.50 9.20 16.26
N SER A 65 1.92 9.10 17.51
CA SER A 65 1.90 10.23 18.43
C SER A 65 2.90 11.25 17.91
N ASP A 66 2.40 12.36 17.37
CA ASP A 66 3.17 13.49 16.82
C ASP A 66 3.90 14.29 17.93
N SER A 67 4.18 13.65 19.06
CA SER A 67 4.77 14.22 20.26
C SER A 67 6.30 14.19 20.21
N GLU A 68 6.92 14.29 19.04
CA GLU A 68 8.37 14.55 18.98
C GLU A 68 8.62 15.95 19.56
N GLU A 69 9.12 15.99 20.79
CA GLU A 69 9.66 17.20 21.38
C GLU A 69 10.88 17.62 20.55
N ILE A 70 10.80 18.80 19.95
CA ILE A 70 11.95 19.50 19.38
C ILE A 70 12.96 19.68 20.52
N ILE A 71 13.99 18.84 20.56
CA ILE A 71 15.12 19.05 21.45
C ILE A 71 15.77 20.34 20.97
N GLU A 72 15.62 21.42 21.75
CA GLU A 72 16.38 22.65 21.56
C GLU A 72 17.83 22.33 21.89
N ASP A 73 18.56 21.76 20.93
CA ASP A 73 20.02 21.74 20.99
C ASP A 73 20.47 23.18 21.11
N GLY A 74 20.95 23.53 22.31
CA GLY A 74 21.45 24.84 22.63
C GLY A 74 22.49 25.32 21.62
N PRO A 75 22.82 26.63 21.60
CA PRO A 75 23.57 27.25 20.52
C PRO A 75 24.88 26.49 20.25
N ILE A 76 24.99 25.94 19.04
CA ILE A 76 26.23 25.41 18.47
C ILE A 76 27.25 26.56 18.51
N GLN A 77 28.15 26.53 19.48
CA GLN A 77 29.31 27.41 19.51
C GLN A 77 30.23 26.98 18.38
N ARG A 78 30.12 27.64 17.23
CA ARG A 78 31.18 27.63 16.22
C ARG A 78 32.38 28.34 16.83
N THR A 79 33.27 27.59 17.47
CA THR A 79 34.64 28.03 17.64
C THR A 79 35.30 27.89 16.28
N THR A 80 35.26 28.96 15.48
CA THR A 80 36.32 29.21 14.52
C THR A 80 37.60 29.33 15.33
N ASN A 81 38.57 28.43 15.12
CA ASN A 81 40.00 28.71 15.06
C ASN A 81 40.75 27.43 14.63
N ASP A 82 41.29 27.54 13.42
CA ASP A 82 42.53 26.98 12.87
C ASP A 82 42.82 25.46 12.92
N ASP A 83 42.87 24.92 11.70
CA ASP A 83 43.90 24.05 11.11
C ASP A 83 44.41 22.86 11.95
N ASN A 84 44.07 21.65 11.52
CA ASN A 84 45.01 20.58 11.13
C ASN A 84 44.23 19.42 10.48
N ASP A 85 44.77 18.94 9.36
CA ASP A 85 44.31 17.84 8.49
C ASP A 85 44.15 16.50 9.23
N ASP A 86 43.18 15.64 8.83
CA ASP A 86 43.32 14.17 8.69
C ASP A 86 41.99 13.51 8.23
N ASP A 87 41.93 13.17 6.94
CA ASP A 87 41.62 11.88 6.32
C ASP A 87 40.35 11.07 6.71
N GLY A 88 39.50 10.81 5.70
CA GLY A 88 38.83 9.51 5.57
C GLY A 88 37.30 9.50 5.42
N LEU A 89 36.77 10.07 4.33
CA LEU A 89 35.41 9.76 3.88
C LEU A 89 35.47 8.52 2.97
N GLU A 90 35.09 7.35 3.48
CA GLU A 90 34.84 6.19 2.62
C GLU A 90 33.48 6.34 1.92
N ASP A 91 33.57 6.41 0.59
CA ASP A 91 32.49 6.45 -0.39
C ASP A 91 31.64 5.17 -0.30
N LEU A 92 30.49 5.23 0.38
CA LEU A 92 29.47 4.18 0.32
C LEU A 92 28.72 4.30 -1.02
N ASN A 93 29.40 3.93 -2.09
CA ASN A 93 28.80 3.85 -3.40
C ASN A 93 27.83 2.68 -3.42
N SER A 94 26.54 3.00 -3.35
CA SER A 94 25.44 2.08 -3.52
C SER A 94 25.37 1.67 -5.00
N THR A 95 26.09 0.62 -5.39
CA THR A 95 25.88 0.00 -6.71
C THR A 95 24.91 -1.15 -6.57
N THR A 96 23.67 -0.84 -6.92
CA THR A 96 22.65 -1.73 -7.45
C THR A 96 23.23 -2.96 -8.15
N ASP A 97 23.15 -4.12 -7.51
CA ASP A 97 23.23 -5.40 -8.21
C ASP A 97 21.97 -5.55 -9.05
N GLN A 98 22.10 -5.20 -10.33
CA GLN A 98 21.19 -5.60 -11.38
C GLN A 98 21.25 -7.13 -11.47
N SER A 99 20.18 -7.79 -11.04
CA SER A 99 19.96 -9.19 -11.34
C SER A 99 19.77 -9.33 -12.85
N GLY A 100 20.84 -9.76 -13.53
CA GLY A 100 20.74 -10.31 -14.88
C GLY A 100 20.12 -11.70 -14.82
N MET A 101 18.92 -11.84 -15.39
CA MET A 101 18.37 -13.11 -15.89
C MET A 101 17.38 -12.80 -17.03
N ASP A 102 17.90 -12.44 -18.21
CA ASP A 102 17.15 -12.61 -19.45
C ASP A 102 17.31 -14.07 -19.90
N SER A 103 16.25 -14.84 -19.73
CA SER A 103 16.07 -16.12 -20.43
C SER A 103 14.72 -16.10 -21.12
N ASP A 104 14.79 -16.22 -22.44
CA ASP A 104 13.70 -16.35 -23.39
C ASP A 104 12.71 -17.48 -23.02
N ASP A 105 11.40 -17.23 -23.17
CA ASP A 105 10.48 -18.30 -23.56
C ASP A 105 9.39 -17.72 -24.47
N GLU A 106 9.47 -18.17 -25.72
CA GLU A 106 8.66 -17.77 -26.86
C GLU A 106 7.20 -18.26 -26.74
N GLU A 107 6.34 -17.39 -27.28
CA GLU A 107 4.96 -17.56 -27.69
C GLU A 107 4.49 -19.02 -27.97
N GLN A 108 3.46 -19.50 -27.25
CA GLN A 108 2.66 -20.64 -27.70
C GLN A 108 1.24 -20.22 -28.05
N PRO A 109 0.82 -20.41 -29.33
CA PRO A 109 -0.57 -20.66 -29.65
C PRO A 109 -0.74 -22.03 -30.32
N THR A 110 -1.70 -22.82 -29.84
CA THR A 110 -2.83 -23.36 -30.62
C THR A 110 -3.42 -24.59 -29.92
N LYS A 111 -4.65 -24.45 -29.39
CA LYS A 111 -5.51 -25.57 -29.03
C LYS A 111 -6.53 -25.79 -30.14
N LYS A 112 -6.38 -26.88 -30.91
CA LYS A 112 -7.46 -27.45 -31.71
C LYS A 112 -7.41 -28.98 -31.62
N MET A 113 -8.26 -29.54 -30.76
CA MET A 113 -8.69 -30.94 -30.84
C MET A 113 -10.21 -30.94 -30.88
N LYS A 114 -10.76 -31.29 -32.06
CA LYS A 114 -12.14 -31.74 -32.23
C LYS A 114 -12.04 -33.19 -32.67
N PHE A 115 -12.47 -34.12 -31.81
CA PHE A 115 -12.72 -35.50 -32.19
C PHE A 115 -14.04 -35.53 -32.98
N THR A 116 -14.03 -36.21 -34.12
CA THR A 116 -15.22 -36.69 -34.81
C THR A 116 -15.35 -38.19 -34.54
N ASP A 117 -16.60 -38.66 -34.40
CA ASP A 117 -17.02 -40.06 -34.20
C ASP A 117 -16.27 -41.09 -35.07
#